data_AF-A0A939F0F2-F1
#
_entry.id   AF-A0A939F0F2-F1
#
_cell.length_a   1.000
_cell.length_b   1.000
_cell.length_c   1.000
_cell.angle_alpha   90.00
_cell.angle_beta   90.00
_cell.angle_gamma   90.00
#
_symmetry.space_group_name_H-M   'P 1'
#
loop_
_entity.id
_entity.type
_entity.pdbx_description
1 polymer ?
#
loop_
_entity_poly.entity_id
_entity_poly.type
_entity_poly.pdbx_seq_one_letter_code
_entity_poly.pdbx_strand_id
1 'polypeptide(L)' 'MENHVTGHCVLGELRHALSAVLFGNPLLLPQEQLLANHRIHECEDAGQLTRWLTNIPTALAGRQLASSPITILQVGHVV' A
#
# COMPACT_ATOMS: atom_id res chain seq x y z
N MET A 1 -19.28 -0.59 -30.16
CA MET A 1 -20.12 -0.18 -29.03
C MET A 1 -19.28 -0.40 -27.77
N GLU A 2 -18.77 0.70 -27.21
CA GLU A 2 -18.54 0.90 -25.76
C GLU A 2 -17.60 -0.06 -24.98
N ASN A 3 -16.31 -0.11 -25.34
CA ASN A 3 -15.27 -0.61 -24.42
C ASN A 3 -14.86 0.44 -23.35
N HIS A 4 -15.31 1.69 -23.49
CA HIS A 4 -14.94 2.79 -22.60
C HIS A 4 -15.61 2.71 -21.22
N VAL A 5 -16.83 2.17 -21.13
CA VAL A 5 -17.58 2.10 -19.86
C VAL A 5 -16.98 1.02 -18.94
N THR A 6 -16.59 -0.12 -19.50
CA THR A 6 -16.01 -1.24 -18.74
C THR A 6 -14.63 -0.92 -18.19
N GLY A 7 -13.78 -0.23 -18.96
CA GLY A 7 -12.43 0.18 -18.51
C GLY A 7 -12.46 1.19 -17.36
N HIS A 8 -13.37 2.17 -17.42
CA HIS A 8 -13.56 3.14 -16.34
C HIS A 8 -14.10 2.50 -15.05
N CYS A 9 -15.00 1.52 -15.17
CA CYS A 9 -15.51 0.76 -14.03
C CYS A 9 -14.37 0.03 -13.30
N VAL A 10 -13.52 -0.70 -14.04
CA VAL A 10 -12.39 -1.45 -13.48
C VAL A 10 -11.35 -0.53 -12.82
N LEU A 11 -11.05 0.62 -13.42
CA LEU A 11 -10.15 1.60 -12.81
C LEU A 11 -10.71 2.14 -11.49
N GLY A 12 -12.01 2.46 -11.43
CA GLY A 12 -12.66 2.91 -10.21
C GLY A 12 -12.55 1.91 -9.08
N GLU A 13 -12.80 0.62 -9.36
CA GLU A 13 -12.70 -0.46 -8.38
C GLU A 13 -11.26 -0.66 -7.87
N LEU A 14 -10.28 -0.67 -8.77
CA LEU A 14 -8.87 -0.81 -8.39
C LEU A 14 -8.39 0.36 -7.54
N ARG A 15 -8.78 1.59 -7.87
CA ARG A 15 -8.47 2.79 -7.07
C ARG A 15 -9.10 2.71 -5.69
N HIS A 16 -10.37 2.31 -5.61
CA HIS A 16 -11.05 2.13 -4.33
C HIS A 16 -10.37 1.08 -3.45
N ALA A 17 -10.05 -0.09 -4.02
CA ALA A 17 -9.38 -1.17 -3.30
C ALA A 17 -8.01 -0.74 -2.74
N LEU A 18 -7.20 -0.03 -3.55
CA LEU A 18 -5.92 0.50 -3.10
C LEU A 18 -6.07 1.54 -1.98
N SER A 19 -6.98 2.50 -2.14
CA SER A 19 -7.25 3.51 -1.13
C SER A 19 -7.72 2.90 0.19
N ALA A 20 -8.55 1.85 0.16
CA ALA A 20 -9.02 1.15 1.35
C ALA A 20 -7.87 0.48 2.15
N VAL A 21 -6.81 0.03 1.49
CA VAL A 21 -5.66 -0.61 2.16
C VAL A 21 -4.70 0.42 2.76
N LEU A 22 -4.59 1.59 2.13
CA LEU A 22 -3.61 2.62 2.48
C LEU A 22 -4.14 3.65 3.47
N PHE A 23 -5.41 4.03 3.33
CA PHE A 23 -5.98 5.11 4.13
C PHE A 23 -6.22 4.67 5.57
N GLY A 24 -5.67 5.43 6.52
CA GLY A 24 -5.73 5.09 7.94
C GLY A 24 -4.78 3.96 8.34
N ASN A 25 -3.91 3.50 7.44
CA ASN A 25 -2.94 2.46 7.76
C ASN A 25 -1.84 3.02 8.69
N PRO A 26 -1.66 2.48 9.91
CA PRO A 26 -0.71 3.02 10.88
C PRO A 26 0.77 2.82 10.47
N LEU A 27 1.03 2.01 9.45
CA LEU A 27 2.38 1.74 8.92
C LEU A 27 2.86 2.79 7.92
N LEU A 28 1.98 3.74 7.59
CA LEU A 28 2.23 4.81 6.64
C LEU A 28 2.13 6.16 7.32
N LEU A 29 3.11 7.02 7.08
CA LEU A 29 3.04 8.40 7.52
C LEU A 29 1.90 9.14 6.79
N PRO A 30 1.29 10.18 7.41
CA PRO A 30 0.22 10.95 6.76
C PRO A 30 0.61 11.49 5.38
N GLN A 31 1.87 11.92 5.20
CA GLN A 31 2.37 12.39 3.92
C GLN A 31 2.46 11.27 2.88
N GLU A 32 2.86 10.06 3.28
CA GLU A 32 2.91 8.90 2.39
C GLU A 32 1.50 8.49 1.94
N GLN A 33 0.51 8.56 2.83
CA GLN A 33 -0.89 8.30 2.50
C GLN A 33 -1.44 9.30 1.48
N LEU A 34 -1.14 10.59 1.64
CA LEU A 34 -1.53 11.64 0.69
C LEU A 34 -0.89 11.45 -0.68
N LEU A 35 0.41 11.17 -0.72
CA LEU A 35 1.13 10.93 -1.97
C LEU A 35 0.62 9.67 -2.68
N ALA A 36 0.34 8.61 -1.93
CA ALA A 36 -0.21 7.39 -2.51
C ALA A 36 -1.62 7.61 -3.06
N ASN A 37 -2.48 8.34 -2.33
CA ASN A 37 -3.81 8.73 -2.79
C ASN A 37 -3.73 9.52 -4.11
N HIS A 38 -2.90 10.57 -4.16
CA HIS A 38 -2.69 11.36 -5.38
C HIS A 38 -2.28 10.46 -6.57
N ARG A 39 -1.28 9.60 -6.39
CA ARG A 39 -0.79 8.67 -7.42
C ARG A 39 -1.84 7.68 -7.90
N ILE A 40 -2.70 7.16 -7.01
CA ILE A 40 -3.78 6.24 -7.36
C ILE A 40 -4.80 6.92 -8.27
N HIS A 41 -5.15 8.16 -7.94
CA HIS A 41 -6.14 8.92 -8.71
C HIS A 41 -5.61 9.46 -10.04
N GLU A 42 -4.31 9.76 -10.13
CA GLU A 42 -3.67 10.13 -11.39
C GLU A 42 -3.38 8.93 -12.31
N CYS A 43 -3.26 7.72 -11.77
CA CYS A 43 -2.92 6.54 -12.58
C CYS A 43 -4.12 6.08 -13.42
N GLU A 44 -3.97 6.12 -14.74
CA GLU A 44 -4.96 5.66 -15.73
C GLU A 44 -4.71 4.22 -16.22
N ASP A 45 -3.63 3.57 -15.76
CA ASP A 45 -3.26 2.22 -16.18
C ASP A 45 -3.71 1.16 -15.17
N ALA A 46 -4.71 0.36 -15.56
CA ALA A 46 -5.25 -0.70 -14.73
C ALA A 46 -4.20 -1.78 -14.39
N GLY A 47 -3.23 -2.02 -15.28
CA GLY A 47 -2.14 -2.96 -15.05
C GLY A 47 -1.23 -2.54 -13.89
N GLN A 48 -0.85 -1.27 -13.85
CA GLN A 48 -0.08 -0.68 -12.75
C GLN A 48 -0.85 -0.68 -11.43
N LEU A 49 -2.13 -0.29 -11.43
CA LEU A 49 -2.95 -0.35 -10.22
C LEU A 49 -3.09 -1.79 -9.70
N THR A 50 -3.29 -2.77 -10.59
CA THR A 50 -3.33 -4.19 -10.23
C THR A 50 -2.02 -4.65 -9.62
N ARG A 51 -0.87 -4.28 -10.22
CA ARG A 51 0.45 -4.61 -9.65
C ARG A 51 0.64 -3.98 -8.29
N TRP A 52 0.23 -2.73 -8.08
CA TRP A 52 0.30 -2.10 -6.76
C TRP A 52 -0.55 -2.86 -5.74
N LEU A 53 -1.78 -3.25 -6.10
CA LEU A 53 -2.67 -3.97 -5.21
C LEU A 53 -2.06 -5.32 -4.77
N THR A 54 -1.42 -6.03 -5.69
CA THR A 54 -0.74 -7.30 -5.38
C THR A 54 0.51 -7.13 -4.51
N ASN A 55 1.25 -6.03 -4.64
CA ASN A 55 2.54 -5.84 -3.96
C ASN A 55 2.43 -5.10 -2.61
N ILE A 56 1.37 -4.32 -2.39
CA ILE A 56 1.19 -3.52 -1.17
C ILE A 56 1.21 -4.36 0.13
N PRO A 57 0.60 -5.55 0.20
CA PRO A 57 0.62 -6.33 1.44
C PRO A 57 2.04 -6.75 1.83
N THR A 58 2.85 -7.16 0.85
CA THR A 58 4.26 -7.53 1.07
C THR A 58 5.09 -6.33 1.52
N ALA A 59 4.88 -5.16 0.91
CA ALA A 59 5.57 -3.93 1.30
C ALA A 59 5.21 -3.50 2.73
N LEU A 60 3.93 -3.61 3.11
CA LEU A 60 3.46 -3.31 4.47
C LEU A 60 3.98 -4.33 5.49
N ALA A 61 3.99 -5.63 5.16
CA ALA A 61 4.56 -6.67 6.01
C ALA A 61 6.06 -6.42 6.29
N GLY A 62 6.82 -5.99 5.28
CA GLY A 62 8.22 -5.59 5.47
C GLY A 62 8.38 -4.42 6.45
N ARG A 63 7.48 -3.43 6.42
CA ARG A 63 7.47 -2.32 7.38
C ARG A 63 7.08 -2.75 8.79
N GLN A 64 6.13 -3.68 8.93
CA GLN A 64 5.75 -4.25 10.24
C GLN A 64 6.92 -4.96 10.91
N LEU A 65 7.69 -5.73 10.13
CA LEU A 65 8.89 -6.42 10.63
C LEU A 65 9.98 -5.43 11.03
N ALA A 66 10.19 -4.36 10.25
CA ALA A 66 11.16 -3.31 10.59
C ALA A 66 10.74 -2.45 11.79
N SER A 67 9.43 -2.30 12.03
CA SER A 67 8.89 -1.51 13.16
C SER A 67 8.73 -2.34 14.44
N SER A 68 8.81 -3.67 14.33
CA SER A 68 8.82 -4.54 15.50
C SER A 68 10.18 -4.39 16.18
N PRO A 69 10.23 -4.06 17.48
CA PRO A 69 11.49 -4.07 18.19
C PRO A 69 11.99 -5.51 18.16
N ILE A 70 13.05 -5.75 17.40
CA ILE A 70 13.87 -6.93 17.62
C ILE A 70 14.28 -6.82 19.08
N THR A 71 13.63 -7.61 19.93
CA THR A 71 14.06 -7.81 21.31
C THR A 71 15.38 -8.54 21.18
N ILE A 72 16.46 -7.77 21.00
CA ILE A 72 17.80 -8.24 21.34
C ILE A 72 17.72 -8.41 22.85
N LEU A 73 17.39 -9.63 23.26
CA LEU A 73 17.67 -10.12 24.59
C LEU A 73 19.13 -9.79 24.84
N GLN A 74 19.35 -8.74 25.62
CA GLN A 74 20.63 -8.37 26.18
C GLN A 74 21.01 -9.51 27.13
N VAL A 75 21.55 -10.59 26.56
CA VAL A 75 22.16 -11.68 27.33
C VAL A 75 23.43 -11.08 27.91
N GLY A 76 23.31 -10.67 29.17
CA GLY A 76 24.41 -10.15 29.95
C GLY A 76 25.55 -11.16 30.03
N HIS A 77 26.76 -10.65 29.95
CA HIS A 77 27.86 -11.17 30.75
C HIS A 77 28.79 -10.01 31.10
N VAL A 78 28.61 -9.49 32.31
CA VAL A 78 29.67 -8.82 33.06
C VAL A 78 30.05 -9.82 34.15
N VAL A 79 31.20 -10.47 33.99
CA VAL A 79 32.20 -10.82 35.01
C VAL A 79 33.52 -11.02 34.28
#